data_AF-S0J1W9-F1
#
_entry.id   AF-S0J1W9-F1
#
_cell.length_a   1.000
_cell.length_b   1.000
_cell.length_c   1.000
_cell.angle_alpha   90.00
_cell.angle_beta   90.00
_cell.angle_gamma   90.00
#
_symmetry.space_group_name_H-M   'P 1'
#
loop_
_entity.id
_entity.type
_entity.pdbx_description
1 polymer ?
#
loop_
_entity_poly.entity_id
_entity_poly.type
_entity_poly.pdbx_seq_one_letter_code
_entity_poly.pdbx_strand_id
1 'polypeptide(L)'
;MDCTEIIFKIIDIAIAVIGLILVIFGWIIPYRHSIKAEKLRIDNEKELERIRWKKDLIDRQISELYGPIYALIIEGDVSFSRILYQLGRNCVIPKDKSFSDLPEEEQKIWKHYVDTYKIKNQMKMVEIMRNNLHLIYNSELPTCYKEFLDYSLGWELLDNQKRQGVPNYYEYHYVFNYPTEFNHYIRTTLEHLLNEQAKLIKQSEQSIASVAIR
;
A
#
# COMPACT_ATOMS: atom_id res chain seq x y z
N MET A 1 85.34 28.03 5.98
CA MET A 1 84.23 27.06 5.94
C MET A 1 84.41 26.28 4.65
N ASP A 2 84.68 24.99 4.78
CA ASP A 2 85.13 24.16 3.66
C ASP A 2 83.94 23.87 2.73
N CYS A 3 84.17 23.91 1.41
CA CYS A 3 83.09 23.82 0.41
C CYS A 3 82.28 22.51 0.54
N THR A 4 82.93 21.46 1.03
CA THR A 4 82.35 20.14 1.34
C THR A 4 81.32 20.21 2.47
N GLU A 5 81.58 20.97 3.53
CA GLU A 5 80.69 21.08 4.71
C GLU A 5 79.37 21.79 4.37
N ILE A 6 79.42 22.76 3.44
CA ILE A 6 78.23 23.45 2.92
C ILE A 6 77.38 22.49 2.10
N ILE A 7 78.00 21.65 1.26
CA ILE A 7 77.29 20.67 0.44
C ILE A 7 76.57 19.62 1.30
N PHE A 8 77.22 19.10 2.36
CA PHE A 8 76.59 18.15 3.28
C PHE A 8 75.36 18.75 3.99
N LYS A 9 75.45 19.99 4.47
CA LYS A 9 74.31 20.68 5.11
C LYS A 9 73.14 20.88 4.15
N ILE A 10 73.40 21.18 2.88
CA ILE A 10 72.35 21.31 1.85
C ILE A 10 71.66 19.96 1.62
N ILE A 11 72.41 18.85 1.58
CA ILE A 11 71.87 17.50 1.40
C ILE A 11 70.98 17.10 2.59
N ASP A 12 71.43 17.33 3.82
CA ASP A 12 70.65 17.00 5.03
C ASP A 12 69.32 17.77 5.08
N ILE A 13 69.35 19.07 4.73
CA ILE A 13 68.14 19.88 4.63
C ILE A 13 67.21 19.34 3.54
N ALA A 14 67.75 18.97 2.38
CA ALA A 14 66.96 18.40 1.29
C ALA A 14 66.27 17.10 1.70
N ILE A 15 66.97 16.20 2.41
CA ILE A 15 66.41 14.95 2.92
C ILE A 15 65.31 15.23 3.95
N ALA A 16 65.54 16.16 4.89
CA ALA A 16 64.55 16.52 5.90
C ALA A 16 63.27 17.11 5.26
N VAL A 17 63.43 17.96 4.25
CA VAL A 17 62.29 18.53 3.49
C VAL A 17 61.54 17.45 2.73
N ILE A 18 62.23 16.53 2.04
CA ILE A 18 61.59 15.41 1.34
C ILE A 18 60.84 14.50 2.33
N GLY A 19 61.45 14.18 3.47
CA GLY A 19 60.81 13.39 4.53
C GLY A 19 59.53 14.04 5.05
N LEU A 20 59.57 15.36 5.30
CA LEU A 20 58.40 16.13 5.74
C LEU A 20 57.28 16.15 4.70
N ILE A 21 57.64 16.30 3.41
CA ILE A 21 56.69 16.23 2.29
C ILE A 21 56.02 14.85 2.23
N LEU A 22 56.79 13.76 2.33
CA LEU A 22 56.26 12.40 2.32
C LEU A 22 55.32 12.13 3.48
N VAL A 23 55.61 12.63 4.68
CA VAL A 23 54.70 12.53 5.83
C VAL A 23 53.40 13.28 5.54
N ILE A 24 53.45 14.52 5.06
CA ILE A 24 52.24 15.30 4.74
C ILE A 24 51.38 14.59 3.69
N PHE A 25 51.98 14.10 2.60
CA PHE A 25 51.25 13.36 1.56
C PHE A 25 50.72 12.01 2.07
N GLY A 26 51.47 11.34 2.95
CA GLY A 26 51.08 10.10 3.60
C GLY A 26 49.82 10.23 4.45
N TRP A 27 49.53 11.41 5.01
CA TRP A 27 48.30 11.68 5.74
C TRP A 27 47.17 12.21 4.84
N ILE A 28 47.48 13.05 3.86
CA ILE A 28 46.46 13.74 3.07
C ILE A 28 45.70 12.79 2.12
N ILE A 29 46.39 11.81 1.53
CA ILE A 29 45.79 10.84 0.61
C ILE A 29 44.77 9.94 1.34
N PRO A 30 45.13 9.21 2.41
CA PRO A 30 44.17 8.39 3.14
C PRO A 30 43.05 9.21 3.77
N TYR A 31 43.30 10.45 4.18
CA TYR A 31 42.27 11.35 4.69
C TYR A 31 41.21 11.71 3.62
N ARG A 32 41.62 12.00 2.38
CA ARG A 32 40.65 12.25 1.30
C ARG A 32 39.89 10.98 0.93
N HIS A 33 40.56 9.82 0.95
CA HIS A 33 39.91 8.53 0.73
C HIS A 33 38.89 8.21 1.83
N SER A 34 39.21 8.46 3.10
CA SER A 34 38.32 8.20 4.23
C SER A 34 37.07 9.10 4.20
N ILE A 35 37.22 10.39 3.90
CA ILE A 35 36.06 11.30 3.74
C ILE A 35 35.14 10.83 2.60
N LYS A 36 35.72 10.42 1.47
CA LYS A 36 34.92 9.95 0.32
C LYS A 36 34.21 8.64 0.63
N ALA A 37 34.88 7.71 1.30
CA ALA A 37 34.30 6.45 1.73
C ALA A 37 33.15 6.67 2.73
N GLU A 38 33.34 7.59 3.69
CA GLU A 38 32.33 7.93 4.69
C GLU A 38 31.08 8.55 4.04
N LYS A 39 31.26 9.50 3.13
CA LYS A 39 30.14 10.11 2.41
C LYS A 39 29.34 9.05 1.62
N LEU A 40 30.05 8.15 0.93
CA LEU A 40 29.43 7.07 0.18
C LEU A 40 28.65 6.11 1.10
N ARG A 41 29.20 5.80 2.29
CA ARG A 41 28.53 4.96 3.28
C ARG A 41 27.23 5.60 3.75
N ILE A 42 27.28 6.88 4.14
CA ILE A 42 26.10 7.64 4.58
C ILE A 42 25.03 7.68 3.48
N ASP A 43 25.43 7.91 2.23
CA ASP A 43 24.50 7.98 1.10
C ASP A 43 23.85 6.61 0.83
N ASN A 44 24.62 5.52 0.91
CA ASN A 44 24.09 4.15 0.77
C ASN A 44 23.14 3.78 1.92
N GLU A 45 23.49 4.13 3.17
CA GLU A 45 22.64 3.89 4.34
C GLU A 45 21.29 4.60 4.22
N LYS A 46 21.29 5.88 3.80
CA LYS A 46 20.06 6.64 3.55
C LYS A 46 19.21 6.01 2.46
N GLU A 47 19.82 5.51 1.40
CA GLU A 47 19.08 4.86 0.31
C GLU A 47 18.46 3.54 0.77
N LEU A 48 19.21 2.72 1.51
CA LEU A 48 18.68 1.49 2.12
C LEU A 48 17.53 1.79 3.09
N GLU A 49 17.64 2.86 3.87
CA GLU A 49 16.59 3.29 4.77
C GLU A 49 15.31 3.66 4.01
N ARG A 50 15.43 4.48 2.94
CA ARG A 50 14.30 4.83 2.07
C ARG A 50 13.62 3.62 1.45
N ILE A 51 14.41 2.67 0.94
CA ILE A 51 13.88 1.42 0.37
C ILE A 51 13.12 0.64 1.43
N ARG A 52 13.65 0.54 2.66
CA ARG A 52 12.97 -0.13 3.78
C ARG A 52 11.65 0.55 4.14
N TRP A 53 11.64 1.87 4.30
CA TRP A 53 10.43 2.63 4.59
C TRP A 53 9.37 2.47 3.50
N LYS A 54 9.77 2.58 2.23
CA LYS A 54 8.84 2.40 1.10
C LYS A 54 8.28 0.98 1.06
N LYS A 55 9.12 -0.02 1.31
CA LYS A 55 8.70 -1.42 1.37
C LYS A 55 7.70 -1.66 2.50
N ASP A 56 8.01 -1.19 3.71
CA ASP A 56 7.12 -1.32 4.87
C ASP A 56 5.75 -0.69 4.61
N LEU A 57 5.73 0.53 4.06
CA LEU A 57 4.49 1.19 3.69
C LEU A 57 3.68 0.34 2.69
N ILE A 58 4.30 -0.13 1.61
CA ILE A 58 3.62 -0.95 0.60
C ILE A 58 3.11 -2.27 1.19
N ASP A 59 3.91 -2.93 2.02
CA ASP A 59 3.55 -4.18 2.67
C ASP A 59 2.30 -3.97 3.55
N ARG A 60 2.23 -2.86 4.29
CA ARG A 60 1.06 -2.48 5.08
C ARG A 60 -0.14 -2.13 4.22
N GLN A 61 0.03 -1.35 3.15
CA GLN A 61 -1.06 -1.04 2.22
C GLN A 61 -1.69 -2.31 1.63
N ILE A 62 -0.86 -3.28 1.23
CA ILE A 62 -1.32 -4.57 0.71
C ILE A 62 -2.02 -5.37 1.79
N SER A 63 -1.39 -5.55 2.96
CA SER A 63 -1.85 -6.51 3.98
C SER A 63 -2.97 -5.98 4.89
N GLU A 64 -3.00 -4.68 5.16
CA GLU A 64 -3.94 -4.07 6.12
C GLU A 64 -5.13 -3.41 5.43
N LEU A 65 -4.99 -2.92 4.18
CA LEU A 65 -6.03 -2.15 3.48
C LEU A 65 -6.54 -2.84 2.21
N TYR A 66 -5.73 -2.87 1.15
CA TYR A 66 -6.21 -3.21 -0.19
C TYR A 66 -6.46 -4.71 -0.37
N GLY A 67 -5.58 -5.56 0.16
CA GLY A 67 -5.72 -7.02 0.09
C GLY A 67 -6.97 -7.54 0.79
N PRO A 68 -7.20 -7.19 2.07
CA PRO A 68 -8.41 -7.59 2.79
C PRO A 68 -9.71 -7.10 2.13
N ILE A 69 -9.76 -5.84 1.66
CA ILE A 69 -10.95 -5.33 0.96
C ILE A 69 -11.18 -6.11 -0.34
N TYR A 70 -10.13 -6.37 -1.12
CA TYR A 70 -10.24 -7.13 -2.36
C TYR A 70 -10.74 -8.57 -2.12
N ALA A 71 -10.27 -9.22 -1.06
CA ALA A 71 -10.77 -10.55 -0.68
C ALA A 71 -12.27 -10.54 -0.37
N LEU A 72 -12.76 -9.52 0.36
CA LEU A 72 -14.18 -9.36 0.67
C LEU A 72 -15.02 -9.02 -0.57
N ILE A 73 -14.45 -8.32 -1.56
CA ILE A 73 -15.12 -8.07 -2.85
C ILE A 73 -15.35 -9.40 -3.56
N ILE A 74 -14.32 -10.23 -3.67
CA ILE A 74 -14.43 -11.57 -4.28
C ILE A 74 -15.44 -12.44 -3.51
N GLU A 75 -15.40 -12.43 -2.18
CA GLU A 75 -16.38 -13.15 -1.35
C GLU A 75 -17.82 -12.70 -1.67
N GLY A 76 -18.03 -11.39 -1.75
CA GLY A 76 -19.32 -10.79 -2.09
C GLY A 76 -19.82 -11.22 -3.48
N ASP A 77 -18.95 -11.18 -4.49
CA ASP A 77 -19.27 -11.60 -5.86
C ASP A 77 -19.62 -13.09 -5.95
N VAL A 78 -18.83 -13.94 -5.27
CA VAL A 78 -19.10 -15.38 -5.21
C VAL A 78 -20.45 -15.63 -4.53
N SER A 79 -20.71 -15.07 -3.36
CA SER A 79 -21.98 -15.26 -2.66
C SER A 79 -23.16 -14.73 -3.46
N PHE A 80 -23.03 -13.56 -4.09
CA PHE A 80 -24.09 -12.98 -4.92
C PHE A 80 -24.38 -13.85 -6.15
N SER A 81 -23.36 -14.39 -6.80
CA SER A 81 -23.54 -15.31 -7.94
C SER A 81 -24.33 -16.57 -7.56
N ARG A 82 -24.17 -17.07 -6.32
CA ARG A 82 -24.96 -18.20 -5.81
C ARG A 82 -26.42 -17.85 -5.59
N ILE A 83 -26.72 -16.62 -5.17
CA ILE A 83 -28.10 -16.12 -5.10
C ILE A 83 -28.72 -16.05 -6.48
N LEU A 84 -28.01 -15.49 -7.46
CA LEU A 84 -28.49 -15.43 -8.85
C LEU A 84 -28.75 -16.82 -9.43
N TYR A 85 -27.86 -17.79 -9.14
CA TYR A 85 -28.04 -19.18 -9.50
C TYR A 85 -29.30 -19.80 -8.87
N GLN A 86 -29.54 -19.58 -7.56
CA GLN A 86 -30.73 -20.06 -6.86
C GLN A 86 -32.02 -19.49 -7.44
N LEU A 87 -32.01 -18.22 -7.85
CA LEU A 87 -33.14 -17.55 -8.48
C LEU A 87 -33.33 -17.93 -9.97
N GLY A 88 -32.34 -18.60 -10.58
CA GLY A 88 -32.37 -18.97 -12.00
C GLY A 88 -32.32 -17.78 -12.96
N ARG A 89 -31.80 -16.62 -12.53
CA ARG A 89 -31.76 -15.39 -13.34
C ARG A 89 -30.60 -14.45 -12.96
N ASN A 90 -30.26 -13.54 -13.87
CA ASN A 90 -29.12 -12.62 -13.73
C ASN A 90 -29.44 -11.34 -12.93
N CYS A 91 -30.60 -11.26 -12.27
CA CYS A 91 -30.98 -10.13 -11.44
C CYS A 91 -31.87 -10.58 -10.29
N VAL A 92 -31.80 -9.88 -9.16
CA VAL A 92 -32.66 -10.19 -8.00
C VAL A 92 -34.08 -9.70 -8.25
N ILE A 93 -34.24 -8.46 -8.71
CA ILE A 93 -35.54 -7.85 -9.00
C ILE A 93 -35.57 -7.51 -10.50
N PRO A 94 -36.48 -8.12 -11.28
CA PRO A 94 -36.70 -7.76 -12.68
C PRO A 94 -37.09 -6.28 -12.85
N LYS A 95 -36.75 -5.67 -13.98
CA LYS A 95 -36.93 -4.22 -14.22
C LYS A 95 -38.38 -3.74 -14.11
N ASP A 96 -39.34 -4.62 -14.34
CA ASP A 96 -40.78 -4.39 -14.36
C ASP A 96 -41.47 -4.75 -13.04
N LYS A 97 -40.70 -5.10 -12.00
CA LYS A 97 -41.22 -5.56 -10.71
C LYS A 97 -40.62 -4.79 -9.55
N SER A 98 -41.40 -4.70 -8.48
CA SER A 98 -40.93 -4.32 -7.15
C SER A 98 -40.52 -5.55 -6.35
N PHE A 99 -39.86 -5.35 -5.21
CA PHE A 99 -39.51 -6.46 -4.32
C PHE A 99 -40.75 -7.19 -3.79
N SER A 100 -41.84 -6.47 -3.51
CA SER A 100 -43.13 -7.05 -3.09
C SER A 100 -43.80 -7.91 -4.16
N ASP A 101 -43.47 -7.73 -5.44
CA ASP A 101 -44.02 -8.52 -6.55
C ASP A 101 -43.31 -9.88 -6.73
N LEU A 102 -42.23 -10.13 -5.97
CA LEU A 102 -41.51 -11.40 -6.03
C LEU A 102 -42.26 -12.50 -5.27
N PRO A 103 -42.19 -13.76 -5.71
CA PRO A 103 -42.66 -14.91 -4.93
C PRO A 103 -42.09 -14.91 -3.51
N GLU A 104 -42.88 -15.32 -2.52
CA GLU A 104 -42.51 -15.28 -1.10
C GLU A 104 -41.19 -16.02 -0.82
N GLU A 105 -40.95 -17.14 -1.48
CA GLU A 105 -39.71 -17.92 -1.34
C GLU A 105 -38.49 -17.16 -1.88
N GLU A 106 -38.62 -16.44 -3.00
CA GLU A 106 -37.53 -15.60 -3.52
C GLU A 106 -37.25 -14.42 -2.59
N GLN A 107 -38.30 -13.82 -2.02
CA GLN A 107 -38.15 -12.78 -1.01
C GLN A 107 -37.40 -13.29 0.21
N LYS A 108 -37.70 -14.49 0.70
CA LYS A 108 -37.00 -15.12 1.84
C LYS A 108 -35.53 -15.36 1.53
N ILE A 109 -35.21 -15.90 0.35
CA ILE A 109 -33.82 -16.10 -0.11
C ILE A 109 -33.06 -14.77 -0.11
N TRP A 110 -33.64 -13.73 -0.70
CA TRP A 110 -32.98 -12.43 -0.77
C TRP A 110 -32.80 -11.76 0.58
N LYS A 111 -33.85 -11.74 1.42
CA LYS A 111 -33.79 -11.20 2.79
C LYS A 111 -32.70 -11.89 3.59
N HIS A 112 -32.66 -13.22 3.54
CA HIS A 112 -31.63 -14.01 4.22
C HIS A 112 -30.22 -13.65 3.75
N TYR A 113 -30.02 -13.47 2.44
CA TYR A 113 -28.73 -13.03 1.90
C TYR A 113 -28.32 -11.65 2.40
N VAL A 114 -29.25 -10.68 2.35
CA VAL A 114 -29.01 -9.29 2.80
C VAL A 114 -28.62 -9.27 4.27
N ASP A 115 -29.42 -9.93 5.10
CA ASP A 115 -29.30 -9.96 6.56
C ASP A 115 -28.05 -10.67 7.05
N THR A 116 -27.73 -11.78 6.40
CA THR A 116 -26.68 -12.68 6.89
C THR A 116 -25.32 -12.35 6.31
N TYR A 117 -25.27 -11.91 5.05
CA TYR A 117 -24.03 -11.82 4.28
C TYR A 117 -23.76 -10.42 3.75
N LYS A 118 -24.67 -9.83 2.96
CA LYS A 118 -24.41 -8.60 2.18
C LYS A 118 -23.98 -7.43 3.06
N ILE A 119 -24.82 -7.06 4.04
CA ILE A 119 -24.56 -5.89 4.91
C ILE A 119 -23.32 -6.16 5.77
N LYS A 120 -23.20 -7.36 6.35
CA LYS A 120 -22.04 -7.72 7.17
C LYS A 120 -20.72 -7.62 6.38
N ASN A 121 -20.71 -8.11 5.14
CA ASN A 121 -19.54 -8.04 4.28
C ASN A 121 -19.14 -6.58 3.97
N GLN A 122 -20.13 -5.73 3.64
CA GLN A 122 -19.90 -4.30 3.41
C GLN A 122 -19.36 -3.60 4.67
N MET A 123 -19.93 -3.89 5.84
CA MET A 123 -19.48 -3.27 7.08
C MET A 123 -18.07 -3.69 7.49
N LYS A 124 -17.62 -4.91 7.16
CA LYS A 124 -16.21 -5.31 7.30
C LYS A 124 -15.30 -4.44 6.41
N MET A 125 -15.69 -4.17 5.17
CA MET A 125 -14.92 -3.28 4.29
C MET A 125 -14.86 -1.87 4.86
N VAL A 126 -15.99 -1.32 5.34
CA VAL A 126 -16.06 0.00 5.99
C VAL A 126 -15.15 0.06 7.21
N GLU A 127 -15.10 -0.99 8.02
CA GLU A 127 -14.22 -1.07 9.19
C GLU A 127 -12.74 -1.05 8.78
N ILE A 128 -12.35 -1.84 7.77
CA ILE A 128 -10.99 -1.84 7.24
C ILE A 128 -10.62 -0.45 6.71
N MET A 129 -11.50 0.20 5.94
CA MET A 129 -11.28 1.56 5.43
C MET A 129 -11.09 2.57 6.57
N ARG A 130 -11.92 2.49 7.62
CA ARG A 130 -11.86 3.40 8.77
C ARG A 130 -10.57 3.26 9.56
N ASN A 131 -10.14 2.02 9.80
CA ASN A 131 -8.95 1.73 10.61
C ASN A 131 -7.64 2.00 9.87
N ASN A 132 -7.68 2.06 8.54
CA ASN A 132 -6.49 2.12 7.69
C ASN A 132 -6.50 3.31 6.72
N LEU A 133 -7.18 4.40 7.06
CA LEU A 133 -7.30 5.58 6.21
C LEU A 133 -5.93 6.19 5.85
N HIS A 134 -4.97 6.14 6.79
CA HIS A 134 -3.59 6.61 6.59
C HIS A 134 -2.79 5.79 5.56
N LEU A 135 -3.29 4.62 5.16
CA LEU A 135 -2.67 3.75 4.16
C LEU A 135 -3.20 4.00 2.74
N ILE A 136 -4.09 4.98 2.53
CA ILE A 136 -4.57 5.30 1.20
C ILE A 136 -3.41 5.71 0.28
N TYR A 137 -3.36 5.10 -0.89
CA TYR A 137 -2.37 5.39 -1.92
C TYR A 137 -2.42 6.87 -2.33
N ASN A 138 -1.24 7.48 -2.48
CA ASN A 138 -1.04 8.91 -2.75
C ASN A 138 -1.64 9.89 -1.70
N SER A 139 -2.12 9.41 -0.55
CA SER A 139 -2.69 10.25 0.51
C SER A 139 -3.89 11.12 0.08
N GLU A 140 -4.51 10.83 -1.06
CA GLU A 140 -5.73 11.49 -1.54
C GLU A 140 -6.89 10.51 -1.47
N LEU A 141 -7.96 10.89 -0.75
CA LEU A 141 -9.16 10.06 -0.64
C LEU A 141 -9.93 10.05 -1.97
N PRO A 142 -10.05 8.91 -2.66
CA PRO A 142 -10.75 8.85 -3.94
C PRO A 142 -12.25 9.08 -3.78
N THR A 143 -12.90 9.70 -4.76
CA THR A 143 -14.37 9.92 -4.74
C THR A 143 -15.15 8.62 -4.57
N CYS A 144 -14.70 7.51 -5.16
CA CYS A 144 -15.35 6.21 -5.05
C CYS A 144 -15.37 5.64 -3.61
N TYR A 145 -14.47 6.08 -2.72
CA TYR A 145 -14.56 5.73 -1.30
C TYR A 145 -15.79 6.34 -0.66
N LYS A 146 -16.07 7.61 -0.95
CA LYS A 146 -17.25 8.30 -0.42
C LYS A 146 -18.53 7.66 -0.92
N GLU A 147 -18.57 7.31 -2.21
CA GLU A 147 -19.73 6.62 -2.81
C GLU A 147 -19.95 5.24 -2.19
N PHE A 148 -18.88 4.48 -1.94
CA PHE A 148 -18.97 3.19 -1.25
C PHE A 148 -19.42 3.32 0.20
N LEU A 149 -18.94 4.33 0.92
CA LEU A 149 -19.38 4.62 2.29
C LEU A 149 -20.85 5.02 2.32
N ASP A 150 -21.29 5.91 1.45
CA ASP A 150 -22.69 6.34 1.34
C ASP A 150 -23.61 5.15 1.05
N TYR A 151 -23.23 4.31 0.08
CA TYR A 151 -23.97 3.10 -0.23
C TYR A 151 -24.03 2.13 0.96
N SER A 152 -22.90 1.83 1.59
CA SER A 152 -22.81 0.81 2.64
C SER A 152 -23.50 1.25 3.94
N LEU A 153 -23.27 2.49 4.36
CA LEU A 153 -23.90 3.06 5.56
C LEU A 153 -25.39 3.29 5.33
N GLY A 154 -25.81 3.63 4.11
CA GLY A 154 -27.22 3.75 3.75
C GLY A 154 -27.97 2.43 3.89
N TRP A 155 -27.39 1.32 3.41
CA TRP A 155 -27.94 -0.02 3.64
C TRP A 155 -28.05 -0.34 5.13
N GLU A 156 -26.96 -0.15 5.89
CA GLU A 156 -26.94 -0.44 7.33
C GLU A 156 -28.00 0.36 8.10
N LEU A 157 -28.08 1.68 7.86
CA LEU A 157 -29.02 2.57 8.52
C LEU A 157 -30.47 2.16 8.26
N LEU A 158 -30.83 1.95 6.99
CA LEU A 158 -32.20 1.63 6.63
C LEU A 158 -32.62 0.22 7.09
N ASP A 159 -31.71 -0.75 7.02
CA ASP A 159 -31.94 -2.09 7.53
C ASP A 159 -32.12 -2.08 9.06
N ASN A 160 -31.29 -1.32 9.78
CA ASN A 160 -31.41 -1.16 11.23
C ASN A 160 -32.76 -0.54 11.61
N GLN A 161 -33.13 0.57 10.97
CA GLN A 161 -34.45 1.20 11.16
C GLN A 161 -35.59 0.20 10.94
N LYS A 162 -35.53 -0.59 9.86
CA LYS A 162 -36.55 -1.59 9.54
C LYS A 162 -36.68 -2.64 10.64
N ARG A 163 -35.56 -3.17 11.14
CA ARG A 163 -35.53 -4.15 12.23
C ARG A 163 -36.06 -3.60 13.56
N GLN A 164 -35.88 -2.30 13.79
CA GLN A 164 -36.36 -1.61 14.99
C GLN A 164 -37.80 -1.09 14.84
N GLY A 165 -38.49 -1.37 13.73
CA GLY A 165 -39.85 -0.90 13.50
C GLY A 165 -39.96 0.61 13.25
N VAL A 166 -38.85 1.28 12.92
CA VAL A 166 -38.84 2.69 12.53
C VAL A 166 -39.38 2.81 11.10
N PRO A 167 -40.39 3.68 10.84
CA PRO A 167 -40.95 3.85 9.50
C PRO A 167 -39.89 4.29 8.48
N ASN A 168 -39.75 3.53 7.39
CA ASN A 168 -38.95 3.90 6.24
C ASN A 168 -39.49 3.23 4.96
N TYR A 169 -39.02 3.69 3.80
CA TYR A 169 -39.38 3.15 2.48
C TYR A 169 -38.50 1.96 2.07
N TYR A 170 -37.69 1.41 2.98
CA TYR A 170 -36.79 0.32 2.67
C TYR A 170 -37.53 -1.02 2.66
N GLU A 171 -37.43 -1.70 1.53
CA GLU A 171 -38.03 -3.02 1.30
C GLU A 171 -36.97 -4.02 0.85
N TYR A 172 -35.85 -4.11 1.57
CA TYR A 172 -34.72 -4.96 1.17
C TYR A 172 -34.20 -4.66 -0.24
N HIS A 173 -34.52 -3.49 -0.78
CA HIS A 173 -34.07 -3.00 -2.06
C HIS A 173 -33.63 -1.55 -1.87
N TYR A 174 -32.36 -1.29 -2.14
CA TYR A 174 -31.79 0.04 -2.04
C TYR A 174 -31.70 0.64 -3.45
N VAL A 175 -32.28 1.83 -3.61
CA VAL A 175 -32.43 2.50 -4.92
C VAL A 175 -31.09 2.89 -5.52
N PHE A 176 -30.07 3.08 -4.68
CA PHE A 176 -28.73 3.43 -5.15
C PHE A 176 -27.97 2.19 -5.58
N ASN A 177 -27.37 2.28 -6.77
CA ASN A 177 -26.56 1.20 -7.33
C ASN A 177 -25.28 0.99 -6.50
N TYR A 178 -24.80 -0.26 -6.51
CA TYR A 178 -23.50 -0.58 -5.96
C TYR A 178 -22.38 0.18 -6.73
N PRO A 179 -21.45 0.85 -6.05
CA PRO A 179 -20.43 1.68 -6.72
C PRO A 179 -19.29 0.81 -7.25
N THR A 180 -19.42 0.35 -8.51
CA THR A 180 -18.44 -0.55 -9.16
C THR A 180 -17.05 0.08 -9.31
N GLU A 181 -16.96 1.40 -9.40
CA GLU A 181 -15.69 2.14 -9.44
C GLU A 181 -14.83 1.91 -8.19
N PHE A 182 -15.45 1.67 -7.03
CA PHE A 182 -14.73 1.30 -5.81
C PHE A 182 -13.97 -0.02 -6.01
N ASN A 183 -14.62 -1.04 -6.57
CA ASN A 183 -13.97 -2.33 -6.82
C ASN A 183 -12.84 -2.21 -7.83
N HIS A 184 -13.06 -1.41 -8.88
CA HIS A 184 -12.04 -1.14 -9.89
C HIS A 184 -10.80 -0.49 -9.25
N TYR A 185 -11.01 0.54 -8.43
CA TYR A 185 -9.93 1.22 -7.72
C TYR A 185 -9.16 0.25 -6.80
N ILE A 186 -9.86 -0.48 -5.93
CA ILE A 186 -9.21 -1.41 -4.99
C ILE A 186 -8.35 -2.44 -5.73
N ARG A 187 -8.89 -3.05 -6.78
CA ARG A 187 -8.16 -4.05 -7.58
C ARG A 187 -6.94 -3.44 -8.28
N THR A 188 -7.12 -2.32 -8.99
CA THR A 188 -6.03 -1.72 -9.77
C THR A 188 -4.93 -1.16 -8.87
N THR A 189 -5.28 -0.59 -7.71
CA THR A 189 -4.28 -0.16 -6.73
C THR A 189 -3.55 -1.37 -6.13
N LEU A 190 -4.24 -2.45 -5.79
CA LEU A 190 -3.60 -3.67 -5.29
C LEU A 190 -2.62 -4.26 -6.30
N GLU A 191 -3.02 -4.37 -7.57
CA GLU A 191 -2.15 -4.83 -8.66
C GLU A 191 -0.91 -3.93 -8.82
N HIS A 192 -1.10 -2.61 -8.72
CA HIS A 192 0.01 -1.65 -8.76
C HIS A 192 0.99 -1.85 -7.59
N LEU A 193 0.47 -1.97 -6.36
CA LEU A 193 1.27 -2.15 -5.15
C LEU A 193 2.06 -3.46 -5.17
N LEU A 194 1.45 -4.57 -5.62
CA LEU A 194 2.13 -5.86 -5.77
C LEU A 194 3.29 -5.77 -6.78
N ASN A 195 3.09 -5.04 -7.88
CA ASN A 195 4.15 -4.81 -8.87
C ASN A 195 5.29 -3.94 -8.30
N GLU A 196 4.97 -2.89 -7.54
CA GLU A 196 5.97 -2.06 -6.88
C GLU A 196 6.75 -2.83 -5.81
N GLN A 197 6.07 -3.66 -5.01
CA GLN A 197 6.70 -4.54 -4.03
C GLN A 197 7.72 -5.48 -4.71
N ALA A 198 7.34 -6.12 -5.81
CA ALA A 198 8.23 -7.00 -6.57
C ALA A 198 9.47 -6.26 -7.12
N LYS A 199 9.33 -5.00 -7.54
CA LYS A 199 10.46 -4.16 -7.97
C LYS A 199 11.39 -3.81 -6.81
N LEU A 200 10.83 -3.44 -5.66
CA LEU A 200 11.62 -3.07 -4.47
C LEU A 200 12.41 -4.25 -3.92
N ILE A 201 11.86 -5.46 -3.96
CA ILE A 201 12.58 -6.69 -3.57
C ILE A 201 13.84 -6.84 -4.45
N LYS A 202 13.69 -6.75 -5.77
CA LYS A 202 14.83 -6.84 -6.71
C LYS A 202 15.87 -5.75 -6.47
N GLN A 203 15.44 -4.51 -6.24
CA GLN A 203 16.33 -3.39 -5.94
C GLN A 203 17.10 -3.59 -4.62
N SER A 204 16.41 -4.07 -3.59
CA SER A 204 17.03 -4.38 -2.30
C SER A 204 18.08 -5.48 -2.43
N GLU A 205 17.81 -6.55 -3.18
CA GLU A 205 18.76 -7.64 -3.44
C GLU A 205 20.00 -7.15 -4.19
N GLN A 206 19.81 -6.33 -5.23
CA GLN A 206 20.91 -5.71 -5.98
C GLN A 206 21.75 -4.78 -5.10
N SER A 207 21.11 -3.97 -4.26
CA SER A 207 21.82 -3.07 -3.35
C SER A 207 22.65 -3.85 -2.33
N ILE A 208 22.11 -4.92 -1.75
CA ILE A 208 22.84 -5.79 -0.81
C ILE A 208 24.03 -6.47 -1.50
N ALA A 209 23.83 -7.01 -2.69
CA ALA A 209 24.91 -7.64 -3.47
C ALA A 209 26.03 -6.65 -3.82
N SER A 210 25.68 -5.40 -4.16
CA SER A 210 26.67 -4.35 -4.48
C SER A 210 27.51 -3.91 -3.29
N VAL A 211 26.97 -4.04 -2.07
CA VAL A 211 27.68 -3.77 -0.81
C VAL A 211 28.57 -4.96 -0.42
N ALA A 212 28.13 -6.20 -0.67
CA ALA A 212 28.88 -7.40 -0.32
C ALA A 212 30.11 -7.68 -1.22
N ILE A 213 30.14 -7.11 -2.43
CA ILE A 213 31.25 -7.29 -3.40
C ILE A 213 32.36 -6.23 -3.23
N ARG A 214 32.15 -5.21 -2.37
CA ARG A 214 33.12 -4.15 -2.08
C ARG A 214 33.78 -4.34 -0.72
#